data_AF-A0A413JUJ0-F1
#
_entry.id   AF-A0A413JUJ0-F1
#
_cell.length_a   1.000
_cell.length_b   1.000
_cell.length_c   1.000
_cell.angle_alpha   90.00
_cell.angle_beta   90.00
_cell.angle_gamma   90.00
#
_symmetry.space_group_name_H-M   'P 1'
#
loop_
_entity.id
_entity.type
_entity.pdbx_description
1 polymer ?
#
loop_
_entity_poly.entity_id
_entity_poly.type
_entity_poly.pdbx_seq_one_letter_code
_entity_poly.pdbx_strand_id
1 'polypeptide(L)'
;MVSIIDFYVLQKRPSKKGFDIVIGNPPYGAKYDNQTKRYYKNTYVTANSIRGLQKGSLDTYTLFIELGYNLLRKNGSFAYIVPISLTSSDSLTGVHRLLMGNCDTIYISSYAVRPKPVFENAVVNTSILLFKKTETPCQYLFSTKMHRRGNEFELQRLIDNLQFVDVKGQTLYGRIPKIGSEIEKTILNKLFNYTKLGSLIKTSGSPIIYRFAGGRYFKVVTNYSTGSSAERTIYFANSKIADAVGCILSSSLSFWFYQIFSDNLNWKTYEIENFTVPQLSAEDIDYLDKLYSRYLSDIEAKANIRITSGESTYNVDSFKEYKIVRSKAIIDEIDDYICPLYGLTQEETDFIKNYELEFRLAGE
;
A
#
# COMPACT_ATOMS: atom_id res chain seq x y z
N MET A 1 -10.17 5.42 31.34
CA MET A 1 -9.87 6.63 30.55
C MET A 1 -10.91 6.67 29.44
N VAL A 2 -11.76 7.69 29.47
CA VAL A 2 -13.05 7.75 28.77
C VAL A 2 -12.80 7.92 27.27
N SER A 3 -12.92 6.84 26.51
CA SER A 3 -12.87 6.89 25.04
C SER A 3 -14.23 7.35 24.54
N ILE A 4 -14.26 8.29 23.59
CA ILE A 4 -15.45 8.72 22.84
C ILE A 4 -15.96 7.56 21.98
N ILE A 5 -16.51 6.55 22.64
CA ILE A 5 -17.35 5.48 22.10
C ILE A 5 -18.42 5.25 23.17
N ASP A 6 -19.16 6.29 23.50
CA ASP A 6 -20.58 6.08 23.77
C ASP A 6 -21.16 5.70 22.42
N PHE A 7 -21.29 4.40 22.22
CA PHE A 7 -22.18 3.84 21.22
C PHE A 7 -23.58 4.35 21.60
N TYR A 8 -23.94 5.55 21.16
CA TYR A 8 -25.29 6.08 21.23
C TYR A 8 -26.13 5.29 20.20
N VAL A 9 -26.23 3.98 20.41
CA VAL A 9 -27.47 3.28 20.13
C VAL A 9 -28.44 3.95 21.08
N LEU A 10 -29.16 4.93 20.54
CA LEU A 10 -30.48 5.26 21.04
C LEU A 10 -31.10 3.95 21.50
N GLN A 11 -31.49 3.85 22.77
CA GLN A 11 -32.11 2.66 23.36
C GLN A 11 -33.40 2.22 22.64
N LYS A 12 -33.78 2.89 21.55
CA LYS A 12 -34.79 2.49 20.59
C LYS A 12 -34.09 1.89 19.37
N ARG A 13 -34.37 0.61 19.11
CA ARG A 13 -34.07 -0.02 17.81
C ARG A 13 -34.46 0.95 16.70
N PRO A 14 -33.67 1.05 15.61
CA PRO A 14 -34.03 1.91 14.50
C PRO A 14 -35.46 1.57 14.06
N SER A 15 -36.20 2.58 13.59
CA SER A 15 -37.45 2.31 12.86
C SER A 15 -37.19 1.26 11.79
N LYS A 16 -38.23 0.57 11.27
CA LYS A 16 -38.07 -0.41 10.17
C LYS A 16 -37.24 0.10 8.98
N LYS A 17 -37.01 1.42 8.88
CA LYS A 17 -36.23 2.08 7.84
C LYS A 17 -34.71 2.14 8.05
N GLY A 18 -34.17 1.88 9.26
CA GLY A 18 -32.72 2.00 9.55
C GLY A 18 -32.26 3.37 10.09
N PHE A 19 -30.96 3.55 10.32
CA PHE A 19 -30.35 4.80 10.80
C PHE A 19 -30.02 5.77 9.65
N ASP A 20 -30.12 7.07 9.93
CA ASP A 20 -29.65 8.16 9.04
C ASP A 20 -28.13 8.18 8.87
N ILE A 21 -27.42 7.94 9.98
CA ILE A 21 -25.96 8.03 10.07
C ILE A 21 -25.46 6.85 10.87
N VAL A 22 -24.41 6.19 10.38
CA VAL A 22 -23.63 5.21 11.10
C VAL A 22 -22.18 5.70 11.10
N ILE A 23 -21.67 6.05 12.28
CA ILE A 23 -20.32 6.53 12.50
C ILE A 23 -19.66 5.71 13.60
N GLY A 24 -18.35 5.46 13.49
CA GLY A 24 -17.66 4.71 14.52
C GLY A 24 -16.20 4.38 14.23
N ASN A 25 -15.53 3.89 15.25
CA ASN A 25 -14.22 3.26 15.17
C ASN A 25 -14.41 1.79 15.59
N PRO A 26 -14.77 0.88 14.67
CA PRO A 26 -15.10 -0.49 15.03
C PRO A 26 -13.89 -1.20 15.70
N PRO A 27 -14.12 -2.22 16.53
CA PRO A 27 -13.02 -3.00 17.10
C PRO A 27 -12.30 -3.83 16.01
N TYR A 28 -11.01 -4.14 16.21
CA TYR A 28 -10.16 -4.87 15.26
C TYR A 28 -9.58 -6.14 15.90
N GLY A 29 -9.36 -7.21 15.13
CA GLY A 29 -8.48 -8.33 15.51
C GLY A 29 -8.99 -9.23 16.65
N ALA A 30 -10.30 -9.31 16.87
CA ALA A 30 -10.84 -10.20 17.90
C ALA A 30 -10.64 -11.68 17.51
N LYS A 31 -10.42 -12.53 18.52
CA LYS A 31 -10.33 -13.98 18.36
C LYS A 31 -11.69 -14.61 18.67
N TYR A 32 -12.04 -15.63 17.89
CA TYR A 32 -13.32 -16.31 17.98
C TYR A 32 -13.14 -17.83 18.06
N ASP A 33 -14.03 -18.49 18.79
CA ASP A 33 -14.18 -19.94 18.73
C ASP A 33 -14.79 -20.39 17.39
N ASN A 34 -14.83 -21.70 17.16
CA ASN A 34 -15.33 -22.24 15.89
C ASN A 34 -16.83 -22.03 15.70
N GLN A 35 -17.62 -22.00 16.78
CA GLN A 35 -19.07 -21.80 16.70
C GLN A 35 -19.39 -20.37 16.25
N THR A 36 -18.72 -19.38 16.85
CA THR A 36 -18.82 -17.96 16.51
C THR A 36 -18.35 -17.70 15.09
N LYS A 37 -17.25 -18.32 14.64
CA LYS A 37 -16.81 -18.22 13.24
C LYS A 37 -17.86 -18.75 12.26
N ARG A 38 -18.52 -19.88 12.57
CA ARG A 38 -19.60 -20.43 11.73
C ARG A 38 -20.80 -19.48 11.71
N TYR A 39 -21.18 -18.94 12.86
CA TYR A 39 -22.24 -17.93 12.95
C TYR A 39 -21.94 -16.73 12.04
N TYR A 40 -20.74 -16.15 12.11
CA TYR A 40 -20.39 -15.00 11.26
C TYR A 40 -20.34 -15.32 9.78
N LYS A 41 -19.83 -16.49 9.38
CA LYS A 41 -19.89 -16.93 7.98
C LYS A 41 -21.32 -17.12 7.49
N ASN A 42 -22.23 -17.57 8.34
CA ASN A 42 -23.64 -17.69 7.97
C ASN A 42 -24.39 -16.35 7.98
N THR A 43 -23.88 -15.36 8.72
CA THR A 43 -24.54 -14.06 8.92
C THR A 43 -24.07 -12.99 7.93
N TYR A 44 -22.78 -12.98 7.60
CA TYR A 44 -22.14 -11.90 6.85
C TYR A 44 -21.55 -12.42 5.53
N VAL A 45 -21.95 -11.81 4.41
CA VAL A 45 -21.46 -12.21 3.09
C VAL A 45 -19.97 -11.90 2.92
N THR A 46 -19.48 -10.82 3.55
CA THR A 46 -18.07 -10.40 3.53
C THR A 46 -17.15 -11.39 4.28
N ALA A 47 -17.70 -12.27 5.12
CA ALA A 47 -16.96 -13.30 5.84
C ALA A 47 -16.67 -14.55 4.99
N ASN A 48 -17.30 -14.68 3.82
CA ASN A 48 -17.19 -15.87 2.97
C ASN A 48 -16.17 -15.68 1.85
N SER A 49 -15.42 -16.75 1.58
CA SER A 49 -14.53 -16.83 0.41
C SER A 49 -15.25 -17.55 -0.73
N ILE A 50 -15.23 -16.94 -1.91
CA ILE A 50 -15.75 -17.48 -3.16
C ILE A 50 -14.58 -17.53 -4.15
N ARG A 51 -14.20 -18.73 -4.58
CA ARG A 51 -13.02 -18.95 -5.44
C ARG A 51 -13.09 -18.07 -6.69
N GLY A 52 -12.01 -17.34 -6.96
CA GLY A 52 -11.88 -16.46 -8.13
C GLY A 52 -12.66 -15.16 -8.06
N LEU A 53 -13.42 -14.92 -6.98
CA LEU A 53 -14.34 -13.77 -6.89
C LEU A 53 -14.10 -12.94 -5.64
N GLN A 54 -13.93 -13.59 -4.50
CA GLN A 54 -13.90 -12.95 -3.20
C GLN A 54 -13.09 -13.79 -2.21
N LYS A 55 -12.25 -13.13 -1.42
CA LYS A 55 -11.69 -13.70 -0.20
C LYS A 55 -12.40 -13.05 0.98
N GLY A 56 -12.95 -13.89 1.86
CA GLY A 56 -13.66 -13.45 3.05
C GLY A 56 -12.72 -13.04 4.17
N SER A 57 -13.18 -12.15 5.04
CA SER A 57 -12.49 -11.73 6.25
C SER A 57 -13.37 -11.94 7.48
N LEU A 58 -12.78 -12.52 8.53
CA LEU A 58 -13.37 -12.60 9.86
C LEU A 58 -12.77 -11.56 10.81
N ASP A 59 -11.95 -10.63 10.33
CA ASP A 59 -11.53 -9.50 11.16
C ASP A 59 -12.77 -8.71 11.59
N THR A 60 -12.87 -8.37 12.87
CA THR A 60 -14.07 -7.81 13.47
C THR A 60 -14.55 -6.57 12.72
N TYR A 61 -13.63 -5.71 12.30
CA TYR A 61 -13.98 -4.46 11.63
C TYR A 61 -14.66 -4.69 10.27
N THR A 62 -14.34 -5.78 9.57
CA THR A 62 -14.96 -6.10 8.28
C THR A 62 -16.40 -6.54 8.47
N LEU A 63 -16.67 -7.30 9.54
CA LEU A 63 -18.03 -7.66 9.94
C LEU A 63 -18.84 -6.42 10.34
N PHE A 64 -18.20 -5.48 11.07
CA PHE A 64 -18.84 -4.23 11.46
C PHE A 64 -19.15 -3.30 10.28
N ILE A 65 -18.34 -3.30 9.22
CA ILE A 65 -18.66 -2.55 7.99
C ILE A 65 -19.97 -3.08 7.39
N GLU A 66 -20.11 -4.40 7.24
CA GLU A 66 -21.35 -4.99 6.71
C GLU A 66 -22.54 -4.78 7.65
N LEU A 67 -22.36 -4.94 8.96
CA LEU A 67 -23.38 -4.64 9.95
C LEU A 67 -23.83 -3.18 9.87
N GLY A 68 -22.89 -2.23 9.82
CA GLY A 68 -23.21 -0.82 9.73
C GLY A 68 -23.91 -0.46 8.42
N TYR A 69 -23.51 -1.06 7.30
CA TYR A 69 -24.23 -0.96 6.03
C TYR A 69 -25.67 -1.50 6.15
N ASN A 70 -25.88 -2.64 6.81
CA ASN A 70 -27.21 -3.24 6.99
C ASN A 70 -28.10 -2.39 7.90
N LEU A 71 -27.52 -1.73 8.91
CA LEU A 71 -28.22 -0.84 9.84
C LEU A 71 -28.57 0.52 9.23
N LEU A 72 -27.89 0.94 8.16
CA LEU A 72 -28.21 2.18 7.44
C LEU A 72 -29.49 2.09 6.64
N ARG A 73 -30.26 3.19 6.66
CA ARG A 73 -31.34 3.42 5.71
C ARG A 73 -30.80 3.70 4.31
N LYS A 74 -31.64 3.53 3.29
CA LYS A 74 -31.33 4.02 1.94
C LYS A 74 -31.07 5.53 1.98
N ASN A 75 -29.98 5.96 1.34
CA ASN A 75 -29.41 7.31 1.35
C ASN A 75 -28.86 7.77 2.71
N GLY A 76 -28.75 6.86 3.70
CA GLY A 76 -28.03 7.12 4.95
C GLY A 76 -26.51 7.22 4.72
N SER A 77 -25.82 7.91 5.63
CA SER A 77 -24.38 8.19 5.54
C SER A 77 -23.58 7.29 6.48
N PHE A 78 -22.46 6.77 5.98
CA PHE A 78 -21.54 5.90 6.71
C PHE A 78 -20.19 6.59 6.90
N ALA A 79 -19.58 6.43 8.08
CA ALA A 79 -18.24 6.95 8.36
C ALA A 79 -17.50 6.08 9.39
N TYR A 80 -16.59 5.20 8.96
CA TYR A 80 -15.74 4.45 9.89
C TYR A 80 -14.26 4.76 9.75
N ILE A 81 -13.56 4.75 10.89
CA ILE A 81 -12.09 4.66 10.94
C ILE A 81 -11.73 3.17 11.00
N VAL A 82 -10.97 2.67 10.02
CA VAL A 82 -10.64 1.25 9.87
C VAL A 82 -9.15 1.04 9.57
N PRO A 83 -8.59 -0.17 9.70
CA PRO A 83 -7.21 -0.42 9.33
C PRO A 83 -6.95 -0.21 7.83
N ILE A 84 -5.71 0.14 7.47
CA ILE A 84 -5.28 0.36 6.08
C ILE A 84 -5.50 -0.85 5.16
N SER A 85 -5.65 -2.05 5.74
CA SER A 85 -5.95 -3.28 4.99
C SER A 85 -7.23 -3.18 4.17
N LEU A 86 -8.14 -2.22 4.47
CA LEU A 86 -9.22 -1.81 3.58
C LEU A 86 -8.73 -1.55 2.15
N THR A 87 -7.57 -0.90 1.96
CA THR A 87 -7.03 -0.56 0.64
C THR A 87 -5.88 -1.44 0.19
N SER A 88 -5.38 -2.32 1.08
CA SER A 88 -4.08 -3.00 0.89
C SER A 88 -4.10 -4.51 1.16
N SER A 89 -5.28 -5.16 1.14
CA SER A 89 -5.39 -6.61 1.41
C SER A 89 -6.45 -7.31 0.55
N ASP A 90 -6.10 -8.50 0.05
CA ASP A 90 -7.00 -9.34 -0.75
C ASP A 90 -8.16 -9.90 0.08
N SER A 91 -7.97 -10.05 1.39
CA SER A 91 -9.01 -10.45 2.35
C SER A 91 -10.18 -9.46 2.43
N LEU A 92 -10.03 -8.25 1.86
CA LEU A 92 -11.05 -7.21 1.87
C LEU A 92 -11.86 -7.15 0.57
N THR A 93 -11.59 -8.04 -0.38
CA THR A 93 -12.34 -8.12 -1.64
C THR A 93 -13.83 -8.33 -1.43
N GLY A 94 -14.24 -9.00 -0.35
CA GLY A 94 -15.67 -9.12 -0.02
C GLY A 94 -16.29 -7.79 0.40
N VAL A 95 -15.57 -7.01 1.20
CA VAL A 95 -15.98 -5.65 1.55
C VAL A 95 -16.00 -4.77 0.30
N HIS A 96 -14.99 -4.83 -0.56
CA HIS A 96 -14.97 -4.09 -1.83
C HIS A 96 -16.19 -4.40 -2.67
N ARG A 97 -16.56 -5.68 -2.82
CA ARG A 97 -17.75 -6.10 -3.58
C ARG A 97 -19.05 -5.58 -2.98
N LEU A 98 -19.20 -5.67 -1.65
CA LEU A 98 -20.37 -5.12 -0.96
C LEU A 98 -20.50 -3.62 -1.25
N LEU A 99 -19.42 -2.86 -1.07
CA LEU A 99 -19.44 -1.41 -1.25
C LEU A 99 -19.61 -1.02 -2.72
N MET A 100 -18.79 -1.57 -3.63
CA MET A 100 -18.85 -1.27 -5.06
C MET A 100 -20.15 -1.70 -5.72
N GLY A 101 -20.84 -2.72 -5.18
CA GLY A 101 -22.14 -3.15 -5.70
C GLY A 101 -23.33 -2.30 -5.23
N ASN A 102 -23.17 -1.54 -4.15
CA ASN A 102 -24.31 -0.95 -3.44
C ASN A 102 -24.15 0.52 -3.02
N CYS A 103 -23.00 1.12 -3.26
CA CYS A 103 -22.71 2.51 -2.91
C CYS A 103 -22.23 3.25 -4.16
N ASP A 104 -23.03 4.19 -4.65
CA ASP A 104 -22.73 4.99 -5.84
C ASP A 104 -21.39 5.73 -5.74
N THR A 105 -21.14 6.32 -4.58
CA THR A 105 -19.93 7.10 -4.32
C THR A 105 -19.31 6.66 -3.00
N ILE A 106 -18.01 6.39 -3.04
CA ILE A 106 -17.19 5.98 -1.89
C ILE A 106 -15.99 6.92 -1.78
N TYR A 107 -15.68 7.41 -0.58
CA TYR A 107 -14.46 8.16 -0.30
C TYR A 107 -13.60 7.40 0.71
N ILE A 108 -12.30 7.36 0.45
CA ILE A 108 -11.31 6.76 1.35
C ILE A 108 -10.16 7.74 1.53
N SER A 109 -9.87 8.12 2.77
CA SER A 109 -8.62 8.82 3.09
C SER A 109 -7.72 7.93 3.94
N SER A 110 -6.39 8.00 3.77
CA SER A 110 -5.44 7.08 4.41
C SER A 110 -4.34 7.80 5.17
N TYR A 111 -3.96 7.26 6.33
CA TYR A 111 -3.07 7.91 7.30
C TYR A 111 -2.04 6.92 7.84
N ALA A 112 -0.76 7.31 7.79
CA ALA A 112 0.33 6.51 8.31
C ALA A 112 0.56 6.78 9.81
N VAL A 113 1.01 5.75 10.53
CA VAL A 113 1.47 5.90 11.92
C VAL A 113 2.92 6.34 12.05
N ARG A 114 3.63 6.37 10.93
CA ARG A 114 5.04 6.81 10.85
C ARG A 114 5.17 8.03 9.93
N PRO A 115 6.03 9.00 10.29
CA PRO A 115 7.00 8.97 11.40
C PRO A 115 6.36 9.19 12.78
N LYS A 116 5.21 9.85 12.84
CA LYS A 116 4.34 9.96 14.02
C LYS A 116 2.89 9.68 13.59
N PRO A 117 2.02 9.21 14.50
CA PRO A 117 0.63 8.99 14.16
C PRO A 117 -0.10 10.31 13.96
N VAL A 118 -0.93 10.37 12.91
CA VAL A 118 -1.82 11.50 12.63
C VAL A 118 -2.89 11.61 13.73
N PHE A 119 -3.46 10.47 14.14
CA PHE A 119 -4.37 10.37 15.26
C PHE A 119 -3.63 9.81 16.48
N GLU A 120 -3.60 10.53 17.60
CA GLU A 120 -2.71 10.24 18.75
C GLU A 120 -2.82 8.80 19.29
N ASN A 121 -4.02 8.20 19.23
CA ASN A 121 -4.28 6.85 19.74
C ASN A 121 -4.18 5.74 18.66
N ALA A 122 -3.82 6.08 17.41
CA ALA A 122 -3.70 5.10 16.33
C ALA A 122 -2.32 4.42 16.36
N VAL A 123 -2.31 3.11 16.60
CA VAL A 123 -1.09 2.27 16.62
C VAL A 123 -0.84 1.53 15.31
N VAL A 124 -1.78 1.60 14.36
CA VAL A 124 -1.68 1.00 13.02
C VAL A 124 -2.03 2.03 11.95
N ASN A 125 -1.52 1.86 10.72
CA ASN A 125 -1.96 2.67 9.58
C ASN A 125 -3.47 2.52 9.42
N THR A 126 -4.19 3.63 9.27
CA THR A 126 -5.66 3.67 9.23
C THR A 126 -6.16 4.31 7.95
N SER A 127 -7.40 3.99 7.60
CA SER A 127 -8.19 4.68 6.58
C SER A 127 -9.50 5.15 7.18
N ILE A 128 -10.02 6.28 6.71
CA ILE A 128 -11.39 6.72 6.96
C ILE A 128 -12.21 6.33 5.73
N LEU A 129 -13.22 5.50 5.92
CA LEU A 129 -14.17 5.06 4.90
C LEU A 129 -15.48 5.84 5.04
N LEU A 130 -15.88 6.52 3.96
CA LEU A 130 -17.11 7.30 3.88
C LEU A 130 -17.92 6.86 2.66
N PHE A 131 -19.22 6.66 2.82
CA PHE A 131 -20.12 6.41 1.69
C PHE A 131 -21.58 6.74 2.03
N LYS A 132 -22.43 6.79 1.01
CA LYS A 132 -23.90 6.75 1.17
C LYS A 132 -24.44 5.42 0.66
N LYS A 133 -25.38 4.82 1.38
CA LYS A 133 -26.06 3.58 0.96
C LYS A 133 -27.11 3.89 -0.10
N THR A 134 -26.70 3.94 -1.36
CA THR A 134 -27.62 4.25 -2.47
C THR A 134 -28.32 3.02 -3.03
N GLU A 135 -27.80 1.82 -2.75
CA GLU A 135 -28.23 0.55 -3.34
C GLU A 135 -28.06 0.53 -4.87
N THR A 136 -27.02 1.21 -5.34
CA THR A 136 -26.64 1.27 -6.76
C THR A 136 -25.16 0.94 -6.92
N PRO A 137 -24.74 0.41 -8.10
CA PRO A 137 -23.34 0.19 -8.37
C PRO A 137 -22.52 1.48 -8.28
N CYS A 138 -21.30 1.35 -7.75
CA CYS A 138 -20.35 2.44 -7.59
C CYS A 138 -20.02 3.07 -8.94
N GLN A 139 -20.23 4.37 -9.04
CA GLN A 139 -19.80 5.23 -10.14
C GLN A 139 -18.46 5.88 -9.83
N TYR A 140 -18.26 6.33 -8.59
CA TYR A 140 -17.08 7.08 -8.19
C TYR A 140 -16.41 6.48 -6.95
N LEU A 141 -15.10 6.24 -7.05
CA LEU A 141 -14.29 5.78 -5.92
C LEU A 141 -13.18 6.80 -5.68
N PHE A 142 -13.39 7.69 -4.73
CA PHE A 142 -12.43 8.72 -4.38
C PHE A 142 -11.42 8.24 -3.35
N SER A 143 -10.15 8.49 -3.59
CA SER A 143 -9.05 8.19 -2.67
C SER A 143 -8.17 9.42 -2.45
N THR A 144 -7.47 9.45 -1.32
CA THR A 144 -6.38 10.40 -1.07
C THR A 144 -5.03 9.70 -1.20
N LYS A 145 -3.96 10.49 -1.25
CA LYS A 145 -2.62 9.97 -0.95
C LYS A 145 -2.52 9.44 0.49
N MET A 146 -1.46 8.71 0.79
CA MET A 146 -1.12 8.40 2.19
C MET A 146 -0.68 9.69 2.90
N HIS A 147 -1.40 10.08 3.95
CA HIS A 147 -1.04 11.25 4.77
C HIS A 147 -0.11 10.86 5.91
N ARG A 148 0.88 11.70 6.17
CA ARG A 148 1.86 11.51 7.25
C ARG A 148 1.98 12.79 8.09
N ARG A 149 2.32 12.61 9.36
CA ARG A 149 2.56 13.71 10.29
C ARG A 149 4.03 14.13 10.24
N GLY A 150 4.30 15.30 9.66
CA GLY A 150 5.61 15.98 9.71
C GLY A 150 5.87 16.70 11.03
N ASN A 151 6.95 17.47 11.09
CA ASN A 151 7.31 18.25 12.28
C ASN A 151 6.37 19.44 12.49
N GLU A 152 6.00 20.15 11.42
CA GLU A 152 5.08 21.29 11.43
C GLU A 152 3.64 20.86 11.10
N PHE A 153 3.11 19.92 11.88
CA PHE A 153 1.80 19.33 11.60
C PHE A 153 0.66 20.02 12.35
N GLU A 154 -0.36 20.44 11.59
CA GLU A 154 -1.65 20.88 12.10
C GLU A 154 -2.78 20.03 11.50
N LEU A 155 -3.59 19.41 12.35
CA LEU A 155 -4.66 18.51 11.92
C LEU A 155 -5.73 19.25 11.10
N GLN A 156 -6.13 20.45 11.53
CA GLN A 156 -7.17 21.20 10.83
C GLN A 156 -6.73 21.54 9.40
N ARG A 157 -5.50 22.03 9.24
CA ARG A 157 -4.89 22.28 7.93
C ARG A 157 -4.84 21.03 7.06
N LEU A 158 -4.56 19.85 7.63
CA LEU A 158 -4.63 18.59 6.86
C LEU A 158 -6.05 18.32 6.34
N ILE A 159 -7.05 18.45 7.21
CA ILE A 159 -8.46 18.16 6.86
C ILE A 159 -8.98 19.13 5.81
N ASP A 160 -8.68 20.42 5.94
CA ASP A 160 -9.15 21.47 5.01
C ASP A 160 -8.52 21.34 3.61
N ASN A 161 -7.39 20.63 3.50
CA ASN A 161 -6.63 20.46 2.26
C ASN A 161 -6.60 19.01 1.76
N LEU A 162 -7.54 18.15 2.19
CA LEU A 162 -7.65 16.80 1.64
C LEU A 162 -7.97 16.86 0.14
N GLN A 163 -7.12 16.23 -0.66
CA GLN A 163 -7.31 16.11 -2.10
C GLN A 163 -7.76 14.69 -2.45
N PHE A 164 -8.89 14.61 -3.14
CA PHE A 164 -9.49 13.37 -3.60
C PHE A 164 -9.42 13.27 -5.11
N VAL A 165 -9.10 12.08 -5.59
CA VAL A 165 -9.14 11.73 -7.01
C VAL A 165 -9.95 10.46 -7.19
N ASP A 166 -10.72 10.38 -8.26
CA ASP A 166 -11.46 9.17 -8.61
C ASP A 166 -10.48 8.12 -9.16
N VAL A 167 -10.37 7.00 -8.44
CA VAL A 167 -9.43 5.90 -8.69
C VAL A 167 -10.14 4.60 -9.08
N LYS A 168 -11.44 4.64 -9.40
CA LYS A 168 -12.20 3.43 -9.73
C LYS A 168 -11.55 2.58 -10.83
N GLY A 169 -11.02 3.24 -11.86
CA GLY A 169 -10.33 2.60 -12.98
C GLY A 169 -8.91 2.10 -12.67
N GLN A 170 -8.37 2.41 -11.49
CA GLN A 170 -6.98 2.17 -11.11
C GLN A 170 -6.85 1.10 -10.00
N THR A 171 -7.93 0.39 -9.67
CA THR A 171 -7.91 -0.64 -8.63
C THR A 171 -7.22 -1.94 -9.09
N LEU A 172 -6.65 -2.67 -8.14
CA LEU A 172 -6.20 -4.05 -8.34
C LEU A 172 -7.01 -4.98 -7.42
N TYR A 173 -6.89 -6.29 -7.59
CA TYR A 173 -7.63 -7.25 -6.77
C TYR A 173 -7.30 -7.07 -5.29
N GLY A 174 -8.28 -6.57 -4.53
CA GLY A 174 -8.11 -6.26 -3.10
C GLY A 174 -7.19 -5.07 -2.83
N ARG A 175 -7.02 -4.16 -3.80
CA ARG A 175 -6.23 -2.95 -3.64
C ARG A 175 -6.92 -1.73 -4.24
N ILE A 176 -6.95 -0.66 -3.46
CA ILE A 176 -7.41 0.66 -3.90
C ILE A 176 -6.20 1.59 -3.79
N PRO A 177 -5.76 2.25 -4.87
CA PRO A 177 -4.55 3.06 -4.83
C PRO A 177 -4.77 4.29 -3.93
N LYS A 178 -3.74 4.60 -3.14
CA LYS A 178 -3.69 5.78 -2.28
C LYS A 178 -3.00 6.92 -3.02
N ILE A 179 -3.71 7.51 -3.97
CA ILE A 179 -3.27 8.66 -4.78
C ILE A 179 -4.26 9.81 -4.60
N GLY A 180 -3.78 11.05 -4.64
CA GLY A 180 -4.59 12.25 -4.35
C GLY A 180 -4.54 13.32 -5.43
N SER A 181 -3.89 13.06 -6.57
CA SER A 181 -3.70 14.03 -7.65
C SER A 181 -3.84 13.42 -9.05
N GLU A 182 -4.19 14.24 -10.04
CA GLU A 182 -4.36 13.79 -11.43
C GLU A 182 -3.04 13.38 -12.08
N ILE A 183 -1.90 13.96 -11.66
CA ILE A 183 -0.57 13.56 -12.11
C ILE A 183 -0.25 12.11 -11.70
N GLU A 184 -0.55 11.75 -10.44
CA GLU A 184 -0.43 10.37 -9.95
C GLU A 184 -1.31 9.40 -10.74
N LYS A 185 -2.56 9.79 -11.02
CA LYS A 185 -3.49 8.98 -11.82
C LYS A 185 -2.99 8.78 -13.24
N THR A 186 -2.42 9.82 -13.84
CA THR A 186 -1.85 9.78 -15.19
C THR A 186 -0.63 8.85 -15.24
N ILE A 187 0.28 8.97 -14.29
CA ILE A 187 1.44 8.07 -14.15
C ILE A 187 0.97 6.62 -14.00
N LEU A 188 -0.01 6.35 -13.14
CA LEU A 188 -0.50 4.99 -12.91
C LEU A 188 -1.14 4.38 -14.17
N ASN A 189 -1.90 5.19 -14.94
CA ASN A 189 -2.47 4.74 -16.21
C ASN A 189 -1.39 4.37 -17.22
N LYS A 190 -0.30 5.15 -17.29
CA LYS A 190 0.86 4.84 -18.15
C LYS A 190 1.48 3.51 -17.74
N LEU A 191 1.76 3.31 -16.44
CA LEU A 191 2.31 2.05 -15.93
C LEU A 191 1.46 0.83 -16.30
N PHE A 192 0.13 0.92 -16.18
CA PHE A 192 -0.80 -0.18 -16.45
C PHE A 192 -0.88 -0.61 -17.92
N ASN A 193 -0.34 0.16 -18.86
CA ASN A 193 -0.25 -0.24 -20.27
C ASN A 193 0.88 -1.23 -20.56
N TYR A 194 1.76 -1.49 -19.59
CA TYR A 194 2.93 -2.34 -19.76
C TYR A 194 2.78 -3.72 -19.12
N THR A 195 3.71 -4.60 -19.46
CA THR A 195 3.72 -6.00 -19.02
C THR A 195 3.91 -6.09 -17.51
N LYS A 196 3.02 -6.81 -16.82
CA LYS A 196 3.17 -7.11 -15.40
C LYS A 196 4.43 -7.94 -15.16
N LEU A 197 5.26 -7.52 -14.20
CA LEU A 197 6.51 -8.15 -13.82
C LEU A 197 6.30 -9.62 -13.44
N GLY A 198 5.16 -9.96 -12.83
CA GLY A 198 4.81 -11.35 -12.49
C GLY A 198 4.84 -12.32 -13.68
N SER A 199 4.64 -11.84 -14.92
CA SER A 199 4.74 -12.68 -16.13
C SER A 199 6.18 -13.01 -16.53
N LEU A 200 7.15 -12.24 -16.05
CA LEU A 200 8.59 -12.42 -16.30
C LEU A 200 9.24 -13.33 -15.25
N ILE A 201 8.63 -13.45 -14.06
CA ILE A 201 9.13 -14.28 -12.96
C ILE A 201 9.16 -15.75 -13.37
N LYS A 202 10.27 -16.42 -13.07
CA LYS A 202 10.52 -17.84 -13.27
C LYS A 202 10.59 -18.58 -11.94
N THR A 203 10.50 -19.90 -12.00
CA THR A 203 10.66 -20.79 -10.84
C THR A 203 12.12 -20.93 -10.40
N SER A 204 13.06 -20.75 -11.32
CA SER A 204 14.51 -20.75 -11.11
C SER A 204 15.20 -19.86 -12.15
N GLY A 205 16.48 -19.54 -11.93
CA GLY A 205 17.28 -18.72 -12.85
C GLY A 205 18.12 -17.70 -12.11
N SER A 206 18.34 -16.54 -12.73
CA SER A 206 19.12 -15.45 -12.14
C SER A 206 18.28 -14.70 -11.10
N PRO A 207 18.78 -14.52 -9.86
CA PRO A 207 18.00 -14.00 -8.76
C PRO A 207 17.98 -12.48 -8.69
N ILE A 208 16.84 -11.93 -8.26
CA ILE A 208 16.76 -10.62 -7.61
C ILE A 208 16.17 -10.83 -6.22
N ILE A 209 16.85 -10.26 -5.24
CA ILE A 209 16.56 -10.37 -3.83
C ILE A 209 16.10 -9.00 -3.34
N TYR A 210 14.94 -8.94 -2.70
CA TYR A 210 14.42 -7.72 -2.11
C TYR A 210 14.06 -7.94 -0.64
N ARG A 211 14.11 -6.88 0.16
CA ARG A 211 13.63 -6.91 1.54
C ARG A 211 12.12 -6.69 1.57
N PHE A 212 11.38 -7.75 1.91
CA PHE A 212 9.93 -7.71 2.10
C PHE A 212 9.52 -6.76 3.23
N ALA A 213 10.27 -6.76 4.34
CA ALA A 213 10.04 -5.89 5.48
C ALA A 213 11.29 -5.04 5.77
N GLY A 214 11.08 -3.85 6.34
CA GLY A 214 12.16 -2.87 6.54
C GLY A 214 12.37 -1.97 5.31
N GLY A 215 13.42 -1.16 5.33
CA GLY A 215 13.71 -0.19 4.26
C GLY A 215 12.61 0.87 4.12
N ARG A 216 12.42 1.69 5.17
CA ARG A 216 11.25 2.58 5.39
C ARG A 216 10.84 3.37 4.14
N TYR A 217 11.77 4.18 3.63
CA TYR A 217 11.54 5.12 2.53
C TYR A 217 12.34 4.79 1.26
N PHE A 218 13.19 3.77 1.35
CA PHE A 218 14.00 3.26 0.27
C PHE A 218 14.12 1.75 0.46
N LYS A 219 13.72 1.00 -0.57
CA LYS A 219 13.73 -0.46 -0.54
C LYS A 219 15.11 -0.97 -0.92
N VAL A 220 15.49 -2.09 -0.31
CA VAL A 220 16.75 -2.78 -0.63
C VAL A 220 16.42 -3.84 -1.66
N VAL A 221 17.03 -3.72 -2.83
CA VAL A 221 16.93 -4.65 -3.96
C VAL A 221 18.35 -4.90 -4.46
N THR A 222 18.74 -6.18 -4.51
CA THR A 222 20.09 -6.64 -4.86
C THR A 222 20.01 -7.91 -5.71
N ASN A 223 21.06 -8.24 -6.46
CA ASN A 223 21.19 -9.54 -7.13
C ASN A 223 21.99 -10.57 -6.30
N TYR A 224 22.32 -10.22 -5.06
CA TYR A 224 22.98 -11.06 -4.06
C TYR A 224 22.26 -10.98 -2.71
N SER A 225 22.46 -11.97 -1.83
CA SER A 225 21.87 -11.95 -0.49
C SER A 225 22.60 -10.93 0.39
N THR A 226 21.84 -10.17 1.17
CA THR A 226 22.33 -9.23 2.18
C THR A 226 22.37 -9.85 3.60
N GLY A 227 22.01 -11.13 3.73
CA GLY A 227 21.93 -11.86 5.00
C GLY A 227 20.71 -11.49 5.87
N SER A 228 19.73 -10.76 5.34
CA SER A 228 18.56 -10.34 6.11
C SER A 228 17.48 -11.42 6.13
N SER A 229 16.89 -11.69 7.29
CA SER A 229 15.71 -12.58 7.43
C SER A 229 14.45 -12.08 6.72
N ALA A 230 14.44 -10.80 6.30
CA ALA A 230 13.35 -10.20 5.54
C ALA A 230 13.49 -10.40 4.02
N GLU A 231 14.51 -11.12 3.54
CA GLU A 231 14.74 -11.33 2.11
C GLU A 231 13.68 -12.23 1.47
N ARG A 232 13.34 -11.88 0.23
CA ARG A 232 12.56 -12.70 -0.69
C ARG A 232 13.26 -12.67 -2.04
N THR A 233 13.19 -13.79 -2.75
CA THR A 233 13.86 -13.96 -4.04
C THR A 233 12.84 -14.17 -5.14
N ILE A 234 13.05 -13.50 -6.26
CA ILE A 234 12.38 -13.74 -7.54
C ILE A 234 13.44 -14.09 -8.57
N TYR A 235 13.09 -14.93 -9.54
CA TYR A 235 14.03 -15.41 -10.55
C TYR A 235 13.63 -14.96 -11.94
N PHE A 236 14.64 -14.73 -12.78
CA PHE A 236 14.48 -14.36 -14.19
C PHE A 236 15.29 -15.30 -15.09
N ALA A 237 14.98 -15.27 -16.39
CA ALA A 237 15.53 -16.20 -17.36
C ALA A 237 17.06 -16.11 -17.52
N ASN A 238 17.65 -14.92 -17.32
CA ASN A 238 19.10 -14.70 -17.37
C ASN A 238 19.47 -13.46 -16.53
N SER A 239 20.78 -13.25 -16.32
CA SER A 239 21.30 -12.18 -15.47
C SER A 239 20.98 -10.80 -16.03
N LYS A 240 21.12 -10.58 -17.34
CA LYS A 240 20.83 -9.29 -17.97
C LYS A 240 19.39 -8.81 -17.71
N ILE A 241 18.41 -9.70 -17.83
CA ILE A 241 17.01 -9.38 -17.51
C ILE A 241 16.84 -9.17 -16.00
N ALA A 242 17.46 -10.01 -15.17
CA ALA A 242 17.40 -9.88 -13.73
C ALA A 242 17.93 -8.52 -13.28
N ASP A 243 19.10 -8.12 -13.76
CA ASP A 243 19.78 -6.88 -13.40
C ASP A 243 19.04 -5.64 -13.92
N ALA A 244 18.49 -5.69 -15.14
CA ALA A 244 17.61 -4.63 -15.64
C ALA A 244 16.36 -4.45 -14.74
N VAL A 245 15.71 -5.54 -14.34
CA VAL A 245 14.55 -5.49 -13.42
C VAL A 245 14.97 -5.05 -12.01
N GLY A 246 16.13 -5.49 -11.52
CA GLY A 246 16.71 -5.04 -10.24
C GLY A 246 16.95 -3.55 -10.21
N CYS A 247 17.48 -3.00 -11.32
CA CYS A 247 17.65 -1.56 -11.53
C CYS A 247 16.30 -0.83 -11.40
N ILE A 248 15.31 -1.26 -12.18
CA ILE A 248 13.97 -0.67 -12.19
C ILE A 248 13.32 -0.73 -10.79
N LEU A 249 13.42 -1.85 -10.08
CA LEU A 249 12.87 -2.02 -8.74
C LEU A 249 13.60 -1.18 -7.67
N SER A 250 14.79 -0.66 -7.97
CA SER A 250 15.56 0.23 -7.09
C SER A 250 15.17 1.71 -7.22
N SER A 251 14.27 2.04 -8.14
CA SER A 251 13.82 3.40 -8.48
C SER A 251 12.85 4.02 -7.47
N SER A 252 12.69 5.35 -7.53
CA SER A 252 11.61 6.05 -6.82
C SER A 252 10.24 5.70 -7.38
N LEU A 253 10.13 5.41 -8.68
CA LEU A 253 8.90 4.97 -9.33
C LEU A 253 8.36 3.66 -8.71
N SER A 254 9.24 2.68 -8.51
CA SER A 254 8.89 1.41 -7.87
C SER A 254 8.50 1.60 -6.40
N PHE A 255 9.24 2.47 -5.69
CA PHE A 255 8.88 2.86 -4.33
C PHE A 255 7.50 3.52 -4.25
N TRP A 256 7.18 4.46 -5.14
CA TRP A 256 5.87 5.10 -5.19
C TRP A 256 4.76 4.09 -5.44
N PHE A 257 4.94 3.18 -6.40
CA PHE A 257 3.96 2.10 -6.66
C PHE A 257 3.73 1.22 -5.43
N TYR A 258 4.80 0.88 -4.71
CA TYR A 258 4.71 0.21 -3.41
C TYR A 258 3.89 1.03 -2.41
N GLN A 259 4.11 2.34 -2.29
CA GLN A 259 3.40 3.19 -1.32
C GLN A 259 1.88 3.23 -1.58
N ILE A 260 1.47 3.33 -2.84
CA ILE A 260 0.06 3.51 -3.17
C ILE A 260 -0.77 2.23 -2.97
N PHE A 261 -0.17 1.04 -3.11
CA PHE A 261 -0.89 -0.24 -3.01
C PHE A 261 -0.60 -1.05 -1.74
N SER A 262 0.57 -0.93 -1.13
CA SER A 262 0.92 -1.74 0.04
C SER A 262 0.25 -1.27 1.34
N ASP A 263 0.50 -2.02 2.40
CA ASP A 263 0.20 -1.63 3.79
C ASP A 263 1.23 -0.63 4.37
N ASN A 264 2.20 -0.16 3.55
CA ASN A 264 3.30 0.74 3.93
C ASN A 264 4.24 0.16 5.00
N LEU A 265 4.23 -1.17 5.17
CA LEU A 265 5.14 -1.90 6.05
C LEU A 265 5.88 -3.00 5.28
N ASN A 266 5.13 -3.75 4.48
CA ASN A 266 5.58 -4.95 3.79
C ASN A 266 5.41 -4.79 2.27
N TRP A 267 6.49 -5.00 1.53
CA TRP A 267 6.45 -5.09 0.08
C TRP A 267 6.17 -6.53 -0.30
N LYS A 268 4.89 -6.90 -0.43
CA LYS A 268 4.50 -8.30 -0.66
C LYS A 268 4.72 -8.65 -2.12
N THR A 269 4.85 -9.95 -2.38
CA THR A 269 4.98 -10.48 -3.75
C THR A 269 3.88 -9.95 -4.68
N TYR A 270 2.66 -9.78 -4.17
CA TYR A 270 1.56 -9.23 -4.95
C TYR A 270 1.85 -7.85 -5.56
N GLU A 271 2.46 -6.93 -4.78
CA GLU A 271 2.80 -5.60 -5.29
C GLU A 271 3.95 -5.67 -6.30
N ILE A 272 4.93 -6.56 -6.10
CA ILE A 272 6.01 -6.81 -7.07
C ILE A 272 5.46 -7.38 -8.38
N GLU A 273 4.60 -8.40 -8.30
CA GLU A 273 4.02 -9.07 -9.47
C GLU A 273 3.13 -8.16 -10.31
N ASN A 274 2.44 -7.20 -9.67
CA ASN A 274 1.57 -6.25 -10.34
C ASN A 274 2.26 -4.94 -10.75
N PHE A 275 3.51 -4.71 -10.33
CA PHE A 275 4.34 -3.69 -10.95
C PHE A 275 4.58 -4.07 -12.42
N THR A 276 4.84 -3.09 -13.28
CA THR A 276 5.04 -3.33 -14.71
C THR A 276 6.49 -3.10 -15.11
N VAL A 277 6.89 -3.62 -16.28
CA VAL A 277 8.22 -3.45 -16.86
C VAL A 277 8.00 -2.94 -18.28
N PRO A 278 8.70 -1.86 -18.72
CA PRO A 278 8.49 -1.31 -20.04
C PRO A 278 9.09 -2.25 -21.09
N GLN A 279 8.82 -1.99 -22.36
CA GLN A 279 9.54 -2.69 -23.43
C GLN A 279 11.00 -2.23 -23.40
N LEU A 280 11.93 -3.17 -23.28
CA LEU A 280 13.36 -2.90 -23.20
C LEU A 280 14.05 -3.40 -24.47
N SER A 281 14.78 -2.52 -25.14
CA SER A 281 15.70 -2.91 -26.21
C SER A 281 16.97 -3.57 -25.64
N ALA A 282 17.80 -4.12 -26.51
CA ALA A 282 19.11 -4.66 -26.10
C ALA A 282 20.02 -3.56 -25.52
N GLU A 283 19.92 -2.33 -26.02
CA GLU A 283 20.65 -1.16 -25.54
C GLU A 283 20.18 -0.76 -24.14
N ASP A 284 18.86 -0.76 -23.91
CA ASP A 284 18.29 -0.47 -22.59
C ASP A 284 18.76 -1.48 -21.54
N ILE A 285 18.76 -2.76 -21.90
CA ILE A 285 19.21 -3.83 -21.00
C ILE A 285 20.68 -3.64 -20.64
N ASP A 286 21.54 -3.31 -21.61
CA ASP A 286 22.97 -3.09 -21.37
C ASP A 286 23.23 -1.82 -20.53
N TYR A 287 22.46 -0.75 -20.76
CA TYR A 287 22.55 0.46 -19.96
C TYR A 287 22.12 0.24 -18.51
N LEU A 288 20.97 -0.41 -18.31
CA LEU A 288 20.43 -0.71 -16.98
C LEU A 288 21.33 -1.66 -16.19
N ASP A 289 21.97 -2.63 -16.85
CA ASP A 289 22.95 -3.53 -16.24
C ASP A 289 24.15 -2.77 -15.64
N LYS A 290 24.72 -1.84 -16.40
CA LYS A 290 25.82 -0.96 -15.95
C LYS A 290 25.37 -0.02 -14.83
N LEU A 291 24.20 0.60 -14.97
CA LEU A 291 23.66 1.51 -13.96
C LEU A 291 23.34 0.77 -12.65
N TYR A 292 22.80 -0.44 -12.73
CA TYR A 292 22.55 -1.27 -11.57
C TYR A 292 23.85 -1.70 -10.89
N SER A 293 24.87 -2.10 -11.64
CA SER A 293 26.19 -2.42 -11.09
C SER A 293 26.82 -1.26 -10.33
N ARG A 294 26.66 -0.03 -10.83
CA ARG A 294 27.06 1.21 -10.12
C ARG A 294 26.24 1.41 -8.85
N TYR A 295 24.92 1.29 -8.93
CA TYR A 295 24.03 1.39 -7.78
C TYR A 295 24.39 0.39 -6.67
N LEU A 296 24.58 -0.89 -7.02
CA LEU A 296 24.94 -1.95 -6.09
C LEU A 296 26.29 -1.69 -5.41
N SER A 297 27.26 -1.19 -6.17
CA SER A 297 28.58 -0.84 -5.63
C SER A 297 28.49 0.35 -4.66
N ASP A 298 27.66 1.34 -4.98
CA ASP A 298 27.47 2.54 -4.18
C ASP A 298 26.72 2.27 -2.87
N ILE A 299 25.65 1.47 -2.88
CA ILE A 299 24.91 1.12 -1.66
C ILE A 299 25.77 0.28 -0.70
N GLU A 300 26.69 -0.53 -1.25
CA GLU A 300 27.64 -1.32 -0.47
C GLU A 300 28.71 -0.43 0.17
N ALA A 301 29.30 0.47 -0.60
CA ALA A 301 30.28 1.43 -0.08
C ALA A 301 29.69 2.36 0.99
N LYS A 302 28.39 2.63 0.94
CA LYS A 302 27.67 3.53 1.87
C LYS A 302 26.94 2.83 3.00
N ALA A 303 26.95 1.50 3.05
CA ALA A 303 26.34 0.73 4.13
C ALA A 303 27.11 0.93 5.45
N ASN A 304 26.37 1.06 6.55
CA ASN A 304 27.00 1.04 7.87
C ASN A 304 27.24 -0.41 8.29
N ILE A 305 28.32 -0.65 9.05
CA ILE A 305 28.52 -1.92 9.78
C ILE A 305 28.02 -1.71 11.20
N ARG A 306 26.99 -2.46 11.61
CA ARG A 306 26.49 -2.46 12.99
C ARG A 306 27.00 -3.68 13.72
N ILE A 307 27.62 -3.46 14.88
CA ILE A 307 28.04 -4.52 15.81
C ILE A 307 26.86 -4.78 16.75
N THR A 308 26.53 -6.04 16.96
CA THR A 308 25.47 -6.43 17.89
C THR A 308 26.00 -6.42 19.32
N SER A 309 25.27 -5.78 20.23
CA SER A 309 25.57 -5.88 21.66
C SER A 309 25.04 -7.21 22.20
N GLY A 310 25.64 -7.73 23.28
CA GLY A 310 25.24 -8.99 23.92
C GLY A 310 23.82 -9.00 24.49
N GLU A 311 23.14 -7.86 24.54
CA GLU A 311 21.73 -7.71 24.94
C GLU A 311 20.76 -7.69 23.74
N SER A 312 21.28 -7.74 22.52
CA SER A 312 20.45 -7.65 21.32
C SER A 312 19.84 -9.00 20.95
N THR A 313 18.63 -8.99 20.38
CA THR A 313 17.93 -10.20 19.91
C THR A 313 18.51 -10.75 18.59
N TYR A 314 19.67 -10.26 18.15
CA TYR A 314 20.29 -10.61 16.87
C TYR A 314 21.34 -11.71 17.08
N ASN A 315 21.21 -12.81 16.35
CA ASN A 315 22.10 -13.99 16.45
C ASN A 315 23.38 -13.87 15.60
N VAL A 316 23.85 -12.65 15.30
CA VAL A 316 25.02 -12.40 14.43
C VAL A 316 25.91 -11.34 15.06
N ASP A 317 27.24 -11.45 14.97
CA ASP A 317 28.19 -10.51 15.62
C ASP A 317 28.17 -9.10 14.98
N SER A 318 27.84 -9.02 13.70
CA SER A 318 27.61 -7.76 12.99
C SER A 318 26.69 -7.95 11.79
N PHE A 319 26.08 -6.85 11.34
CA PHE A 319 25.29 -6.82 10.10
C PHE A 319 25.41 -5.50 9.36
N LYS A 320 25.18 -5.53 8.04
CA LYS A 320 25.13 -4.34 7.20
C LYS A 320 23.78 -3.64 7.31
N GLU A 321 23.81 -2.39 7.74
CA GLU A 321 22.67 -1.48 7.63
C GLU A 321 22.81 -0.64 6.34
N TYR A 322 21.98 -0.96 5.35
CA TYR A 322 21.93 -0.23 4.10
C TYR A 322 21.21 1.11 4.28
N LYS A 323 21.97 2.21 4.18
CA LYS A 323 21.46 3.59 4.14
C LYS A 323 21.22 4.00 2.69
N ILE A 324 20.24 3.36 2.03
CA ILE A 324 19.96 3.52 0.59
C ILE A 324 19.71 5.00 0.20
N VAL A 325 19.21 5.83 1.11
CA VAL A 325 19.07 7.28 0.91
C VAL A 325 20.37 7.97 0.46
N ARG A 326 21.54 7.48 0.89
CA ARG A 326 22.84 8.03 0.50
C ARG A 326 23.17 7.79 -0.98
N SER A 327 22.42 6.90 -1.64
CA SER A 327 22.53 6.59 -3.07
C SER A 327 21.46 7.29 -3.91
N LYS A 328 20.73 8.26 -3.34
CA LYS A 328 19.64 8.99 -4.01
C LYS A 328 20.02 9.56 -5.37
N ALA A 329 21.24 10.08 -5.54
CA ALA A 329 21.69 10.60 -6.83
C ALA A 329 21.68 9.53 -7.95
N ILE A 330 22.06 8.29 -7.64
CA ILE A 330 22.01 7.18 -8.60
C ILE A 330 20.56 6.71 -8.79
N ILE A 331 19.74 6.72 -7.74
CA ILE A 331 18.30 6.43 -7.85
C ILE A 331 17.62 7.44 -8.77
N ASP A 332 17.98 8.71 -8.69
CA ASP A 332 17.50 9.76 -9.57
C ASP A 332 17.94 9.54 -11.02
N GLU A 333 19.18 9.11 -11.24
CA GLU A 333 19.66 8.70 -12.58
C GLU A 333 18.90 7.48 -13.13
N ILE A 334 18.52 6.53 -12.27
CA ILE A 334 17.65 5.41 -12.64
C ILE A 334 16.28 5.94 -13.06
N ASP A 335 15.65 6.80 -12.24
CA ASP A 335 14.35 7.38 -12.54
C ASP A 335 14.38 8.20 -13.85
N ASP A 336 15.42 8.99 -14.09
CA ASP A 336 15.61 9.79 -15.32
C ASP A 336 15.72 8.93 -16.58
N TYR A 337 16.29 7.72 -16.46
CA TYR A 337 16.38 6.78 -17.58
C TYR A 337 15.07 6.01 -17.79
N ILE A 338 14.47 5.47 -16.72
CA ILE A 338 13.35 4.54 -16.87
C ILE A 338 12.02 5.24 -17.11
N CYS A 339 11.80 6.43 -16.54
CA CYS A 339 10.50 7.12 -16.63
C CYS A 339 10.10 7.40 -18.10
N PRO A 340 10.99 7.90 -18.97
CA PRO A 340 10.70 8.04 -20.40
C PRO A 340 10.31 6.74 -21.11
N LEU A 341 10.85 5.59 -20.69
CA LEU A 341 10.49 4.26 -21.25
C LEU A 341 9.03 3.88 -20.93
N TYR A 342 8.47 4.41 -19.85
CA TYR A 342 7.05 4.32 -19.50
C TYR A 342 6.20 5.45 -20.13
N GLY A 343 6.80 6.33 -20.94
CA GLY A 343 6.15 7.50 -21.52
C GLY A 343 5.86 8.61 -20.51
N LEU A 344 6.58 8.64 -19.38
CA LEU A 344 6.46 9.74 -18.43
C LEU A 344 7.10 11.02 -18.98
N THR A 345 6.48 12.17 -18.70
CA THR A 345 7.05 13.49 -18.98
C THR A 345 8.11 13.86 -17.94
N GLN A 346 8.84 14.96 -18.18
CA GLN A 346 9.77 15.49 -17.18
C GLN A 346 9.04 15.88 -15.89
N GLU A 347 7.88 16.52 -15.99
CA GLU A 347 7.06 16.92 -14.82
C GLU A 347 6.63 15.70 -13.98
N GLU A 348 6.21 14.62 -14.63
CA GLU A 348 5.83 13.37 -13.95
C GLU A 348 7.05 12.67 -13.33
N THR A 349 8.19 12.70 -14.01
CA THR A 349 9.46 12.16 -13.50
C THR A 349 9.91 12.94 -12.25
N ASP A 350 9.86 14.27 -12.31
CA ASP A 350 10.20 15.14 -11.19
C ASP A 350 9.23 14.93 -10.02
N PHE A 351 7.94 14.73 -10.28
CA PHE A 351 6.96 14.36 -9.26
C PHE A 351 7.38 13.08 -8.52
N ILE A 352 7.75 12.03 -9.26
CA ILE A 352 8.16 10.73 -8.69
C ILE A 352 9.44 10.86 -7.86
N LYS A 353 10.45 11.56 -8.38
CA LYS A 353 11.73 11.78 -7.69
C LYS A 353 11.55 12.56 -6.38
N ASN A 354 10.58 13.48 -6.36
CA ASN A 354 10.26 14.34 -5.20
C ASN A 354 9.11 13.81 -4.32
N TYR A 355 8.49 12.67 -4.66
CA TYR A 355 7.39 12.10 -3.89
C TYR A 355 7.82 11.84 -2.45
N GLU A 356 7.12 12.46 -1.50
CA GLU A 356 7.38 12.39 -0.05
C GLU A 356 8.84 12.71 0.34
N LEU A 357 9.56 13.55 -0.43
CA LEU A 357 11.00 13.78 -0.25
C LEU A 357 11.39 14.21 1.18
N GLU A 358 10.60 15.09 1.80
CA GLU A 358 10.79 15.50 3.20
C GLU A 358 10.93 14.29 4.13
N PHE A 359 10.04 13.31 4.00
CA PHE A 359 10.06 12.10 4.81
C PHE A 359 11.17 11.13 4.38
N ARG A 360 11.44 11.04 3.08
CA ARG A 360 12.44 10.12 2.53
C ARG A 360 13.85 10.51 2.97
N LEU A 361 14.17 11.79 3.01
CA LEU A 361 15.48 12.29 3.42
C LEU A 361 15.68 12.32 4.95
N ALA A 362 14.60 12.37 5.74
CA ALA A 362 14.67 12.36 7.22
C ALA A 362 15.24 11.07 7.84
N GLY A 363 15.61 10.07 7.03
CA GLY A 363 16.15 8.77 7.47
C GLY A 363 17.68 8.63 7.39
N GLU A 364 18.41 9.69 7.02
CA GLU A 364 19.88 9.72 7.06
C GLU A 364 20.46 9.33 8.43
#